data_AF-A0A0F9B0D1-F1
#
_entry.id   AF-A0A0F9B0D1-F1
#
_cell.length_a   1.000
_cell.length_b   1.000
_cell.length_c   1.000
_cell.angle_alpha   90.00
_cell.angle_beta   90.00
_cell.angle_gamma   90.00
#
_symmetry.space_group_name_H-M   'P 1'
#
loop_
_entity.id
_entity.type
_entity.pdbx_description
1 polymer ?
#
loop_
_entity_poly.entity_id
_entity_poly.type
_entity_poly.pdbx_seq_one_letter_code
_entity_poly.pdbx_strand_id
1 'polypeptide(L)' 'MSIADYLVEGESILSECTSNNRVVFFATPQRIIRLHERPRGKVDFADISHSEITSISLEVEAPSLQALAGIVGGLVFI' A
#
# COMPACT_ATOMS: atom_id res chain seq x y z
N MET A 1 12.50 -6.09 -15.17
CA MET A 1 11.94 -7.27 -14.48
C MET A 1 10.57 -6.87 -13.97
N SER A 2 9.54 -7.65 -14.26
CA SER A 2 8.13 -7.34 -13.93
C SER A 2 7.77 -7.92 -12.55
N ILE A 3 6.77 -7.34 -11.87
CA ILE A 3 6.19 -7.97 -10.67
C ILE A 3 5.56 -9.33 -10.99
N ALA A 4 5.06 -9.52 -12.22
CA ALA A 4 4.50 -10.79 -12.66
C ALA A 4 5.51 -11.95 -12.62
N ASP A 5 6.81 -11.65 -12.84
CA ASP A 5 7.89 -12.64 -12.78
C ASP A 5 8.22 -13.06 -11.34
N TYR A 6 7.73 -12.30 -10.35
CA TYR A 6 8.03 -12.45 -8.93
C TYR A 6 6.87 -13.10 -8.13
N LEU A 7 5.69 -13.19 -8.73
CA LEU A 7 4.53 -13.87 -8.16
C LEU A 7 4.72 -15.38 -8.24
N VAL A 8 4.32 -16.09 -7.18
CA VAL A 8 4.23 -17.55 -7.19
C VAL A 8 3.09 -17.98 -8.10
N GLU A 9 3.17 -19.17 -8.68
CA GLU A 9 2.10 -19.72 -9.52
C GLU A 9 0.75 -19.72 -8.77
N GLY A 10 -0.26 -19.07 -9.37
CA GLY A 10 -1.59 -18.89 -8.78
C GLY A 10 -1.70 -17.76 -7.75
N GLU A 11 -0.61 -17.06 -7.43
CA GLU A 11 -0.62 -15.88 -6.57
C GLU A 11 -1.15 -14.66 -7.35
N SER A 12 -2.12 -13.97 -6.78
CA SER A 12 -2.71 -12.75 -7.35
C SER A 12 -2.44 -11.54 -6.46
N ILE A 13 -2.34 -10.37 -7.10
CA ILE A 13 -2.24 -9.08 -6.39
C ILE A 13 -3.66 -8.70 -5.96
N LEU A 14 -3.86 -8.56 -4.65
CA LEU A 14 -5.11 -8.09 -4.05
C LEU A 14 -5.16 -6.56 -4.00
N SER A 15 -4.02 -5.94 -3.73
CA SER A 15 -3.91 -4.49 -3.59
C SER A 15 -2.51 -4.00 -3.93
N GLU A 16 -2.42 -2.77 -4.41
CA GLU A 16 -1.18 -2.06 -4.70
C GLU A 16 -1.22 -0.70 -4.00
N CYS A 17 -0.13 -0.33 -3.32
CA CYS A 17 0.04 0.97 -2.70
C CYS A 17 1.41 1.54 -3.04
N THR A 18 1.43 2.74 -3.64
CA THR A 18 2.66 3.46 -3.94
C THR A 18 2.94 4.49 -2.85
N SER A 19 4.16 4.47 -2.32
CA SER A 19 4.69 5.47 -1.40
C SER A 19 5.52 6.51 -2.17
N ASN A 20 5.56 7.74 -1.66
CA ASN A 20 6.26 8.89 -2.26
C ASN A 20 7.77 8.65 -2.53
N ASN A 21 8.38 7.65 -1.89
CA ASN A 21 9.80 7.33 -1.99
C ASN A 21 10.15 6.29 -3.06
N ARG A 22 9.35 6.15 -4.13
CA ARG A 22 9.55 5.14 -5.18
C ARG A 22 9.54 3.71 -4.63
N VAL A 23 8.75 3.50 -3.60
CA VAL A 23 8.49 2.19 -3.01
C VAL A 23 7.04 1.83 -3.33
N VAL A 24 6.83 0.65 -3.88
CA VAL A 24 5.51 0.09 -4.17
C VAL A 24 5.33 -1.15 -3.31
N PHE A 25 4.18 -1.25 -2.66
CA PHE A 25 3.79 -2.41 -1.87
C PHE A 25 2.67 -3.14 -2.59
N PHE A 26 2.84 -4.44 -2.80
CA PHE A 26 1.82 -5.33 -3.34
C PHE A 26 1.38 -6.29 -2.24
N ALA A 27 0.08 -6.30 -1.94
CA ALA A 27 -0.51 -7.29 -1.04
C ALA A 27 -1.02 -8.47 -1.85
N THR A 28 -0.65 -9.68 -1.44
CA THR A 28 -1.17 -10.94 -1.98
C THR A 28 -1.85 -11.73 -0.84
N PRO A 29 -2.58 -12.81 -1.15
CA PRO A 29 -3.13 -13.69 -0.11
C PRO A 29 -2.06 -14.30 0.81
N GLN A 30 -0.80 -14.36 0.38
CA GLN A 30 0.27 -15.09 1.07
C GLN A 30 1.27 -14.16 1.77
N ARG A 31 1.55 -12.98 1.21
CA ARG A 31 2.60 -12.08 1.69
C ARG A 31 2.36 -10.63 1.25
N ILE A 32 3.18 -9.73 1.78
CA ILE A 32 3.36 -8.39 1.23
C ILE A 32 4.69 -8.37 0.48
N ILE A 33 4.69 -7.88 -0.75
CA ILE A 33 5.88 -7.71 -1.58
C ILE A 33 6.21 -6.22 -1.62
N ARG A 34 7.42 -5.86 -1.18
CA ARG A 34 7.95 -4.49 -1.28
C ARG A 34 8.88 -4.39 -2.47
N LEU A 35 8.51 -3.57 -3.45
CA LEU A 35 9.33 -3.16 -4.57
C LEU A 35 9.96 -1.80 -4.26
N HIS A 36 11.27 -1.69 -4.38
CA HIS A 36 11.99 -0.41 -4.23
C HIS A 36 12.77 -0.10 -5.51
N GLU A 37 12.44 1.01 -6.16
CA GLU A 37 13.17 1.49 -7.32
C GLU A 37 14.38 2.33 -6.87
N ARG A 38 15.58 1.80 -7.09
CA ARG A 38 16.86 2.46 -6.83
C ARG A 38 17.24 3.39 -7.99
N PRO A 39 18.13 4.37 -7.73
CA PRO A 39 18.71 5.19 -8.80
C PRO A 39 19.29 4.33 -9.92
N ARG A 40 19.20 4.82 -11.16
CA ARG A 40 19.63 4.13 -12.40
C ARG A 40 18.75 2.94 -12.79
N GLY A 41 17.49 2.91 -12.35
CA GLY A 41 16.48 1.93 -12.79
C GLY A 41 16.71 0.52 -12.25
N LYS A 42 17.50 0.37 -11.18
CA LYS A 42 17.63 -0.90 -10.46
C LYS A 42 16.39 -1.10 -9.59
N VAL A 43 15.89 -2.33 -9.50
CA VAL A 43 14.69 -2.64 -8.72
C VAL A 43 15.04 -3.74 -7.72
N ASP A 44 14.76 -3.50 -6.45
CA ASP A 44 14.91 -4.49 -5.37
C ASP A 44 13.53 -4.96 -4.91
N PHE A 45 13.36 -6.27 -4.71
CA PHE A 45 12.15 -6.87 -4.14
C PHE A 45 12.46 -7.42 -2.76
N ALA A 46 11.51 -7.33 -1.84
CA ALA A 46 11.58 -7.96 -0.53
C ALA A 46 10.22 -8.55 -0.15
N ASP A 47 10.25 -9.75 0.41
CA ASP A 47 9.08 -10.43 0.93
C ASP A 47 8.89 -10.12 2.41
N ILE A 48 7.64 -9.91 2.80
CA ILE A 48 7.22 -9.77 4.19
C ILE A 48 6.11 -10.78 4.39
N SER A 49 6.37 -11.85 5.14
CA SER A 49 5.35 -12.84 5.42
C SER A 49 4.31 -12.26 6.38
N HIS A 50 3.04 -12.61 6.19
CA HIS A 50 1.99 -12.18 7.12
C HIS A 50 2.25 -12.66 8.56
N SER A 51 2.98 -13.76 8.75
CA SER A 51 3.38 -14.25 10.08
C SER A 51 4.48 -13.43 10.75
N GLU A 52 5.25 -12.64 9.99
CA GLU A 52 6.31 -11.76 10.50
C GLU A 52 5.74 -10.40 10.96
N ILE A 53 4.49 -10.08 10.57
CA ILE A 53 3.81 -8.85 10.94
C ILE A 53 3.25 -8.97 12.35
N THR A 54 3.92 -8.37 13.32
CA THR A 54 3.50 -8.40 14.74
C THR A 54 2.44 -7.35 15.08
N SER A 55 2.43 -6.23 14.37
CA SER A 55 1.48 -5.14 14.58
C SER A 55 1.36 -4.25 13.33
N ILE A 56 0.20 -3.64 13.16
CA ILE A 56 -0.06 -2.62 12.13
C ILE A 56 -0.63 -1.40 12.85
N SER A 57 -0.06 -0.23 12.58
CA SER A 57 -0.52 1.04 13.12
C SER A 57 -0.89 1.96 11.99
N LEU A 58 -2.08 2.56 12.07
CA LEU A 58 -2.57 3.56 11.13
C LEU A 58 -2.64 4.90 11.86
N GLU A 59 -1.73 5.80 11.51
CA GLU A 59 -1.82 7.19 11.94
C GLU A 59 -2.65 7.95 10.90
N VAL A 60 -3.88 8.29 11.29
CA VAL A 60 -4.73 9.18 10.51
C VAL A 60 -4.53 10.57 11.06
N GLU A 61 -3.95 11.48 10.26
CA GLU A 61 -4.01 12.90 10.59
C GLU A 61 -5.50 13.27 10.72
N ALA A 62 -5.89 13.76 11.90
CA ALA A 62 -7.26 14.19 12.12
C ALA A 62 -7.64 15.19 11.00
N PRO A 63 -8.76 14.98 10.29
CA PRO A 63 -9.17 15.91 9.25
C PRO A 63 -9.25 17.30 9.87
N SER A 64 -8.73 18.32 9.18
CA SER A 64 -8.88 19.70 9.63
C SER A 64 -10.36 19.97 9.87
N LEU A 65 -10.71 20.76 10.89
CA LEU A 65 -12.11 21.10 11.22
C LEU A 65 -12.91 21.60 9.99
N GLN A 66 -12.22 22.12 8.99
CA GLN A 66 -12.74 22.55 7.70
C GLN A 66 -13.23 21.39 6.80
N ALA A 67 -12.56 20.24 6.80
CA ALA A 67 -12.99 19.03 6.08
C ALA A 67 -14.20 18.36 6.76
N LEU A 68 -14.27 18.42 8.10
CA LEU A 68 -15.43 17.92 8.86
C LEU A 68 -16.71 18.73 8.57
N ALA A 69 -16.58 20.06 8.46
CA ALA A 69 -17.68 20.95 8.08
C ALA A 69 -18.21 20.68 6.66
N GLY A 70 -17.37 20.23 5.74
CA GLY A 70 -17.77 19.83 4.38
C GLY A 70 -18.61 18.55 4.33
N ILE A 71 -18.31 17.56 5.19
CA ILE A 71 -19.09 16.32 5.29
C ILE A 71 -20.46 16.59 5.93
N VAL A 72 -20.50 17.43 6.98
CA VAL A 72 -21.76 17.84 7.62
C VAL A 72 -22.61 18.69 6.68
N GLY A 73 -22.01 19.57 5.88
CA GLY A 73 -22.71 20.33 4.84
C GLY A 73 -23.28 19.45 3.72
N GLY A 74 -22.63 18.34 3.37
CA GLY A 74 -23.13 17.38 2.38
C GLY A 74 -24.27 16.49 2.86
N LEU A 75 -24.34 16.21 4.17
CA LEU A 75 -25.37 15.34 4.75
C LEU A 75 -26.71 16.04 5.02
N VAL A 76 -26.79 17.37 4.88
CA VAL A 76 -28.04 18.17 5.04
C VAL A 76 -28.83 18.26 3.72
N PHE A 77 -28.33 17.68 2.61
CA PHE A 77 -28.98 17.68 1.29
C PHE A 77 -29.43 16.29 0.80
N ILE A 78 -29.80 15.38 1.70
CA ILE A 78 -30.46 14.11 1.34
C ILE A 78 -31.90 14.11 1.87
#